data_AF-A0A3M1L4L1-F1
#
_entry.id   AF-A0A3M1L4L1-F1
#
_cell.length_a   1.000
_cell.length_b   1.000
_cell.length_c   1.000
_cell.angle_alpha   90.00
_cell.angle_beta   90.00
_cell.angle_gamma   90.00
#
_symmetry.space_group_name_H-M   'P 1'
#
loop_
_entity.id
_entity.type
_entity.pdbx_description
1 polymer ?
#
loop_
_entity_poly.entity_id
_entity_poly.type
_entity_poly.pdbx_seq_one_letter_code
_entity_poly.pdbx_strand_id
1 'polypeptide(L)' 'MKRRATDYRHYWERRLIRHPNLKGTGHRAFSLAYNRVLYQAQRDCLELVLARHQISLQGKRVLDIGSGTGFYVQL' A
#
# COMPACT_ATOMS: atom_id res chain seq x y z
N MET A 1 -7.73 29.13 -18.33
CA MET A 1 -6.93 27.90 -18.52
C MET A 1 -7.74 26.71 -18.00
N LYS A 2 -8.28 25.83 -18.87
CA LYS A 2 -9.05 24.64 -18.43
C LYS A 2 -8.07 23.63 -17.82
N ARG A 3 -8.21 23.29 -16.53
CA ARG A 3 -7.46 22.20 -15.91
C ARG A 3 -7.82 20.90 -16.65
N ARG A 4 -6.83 20.20 -17.21
CA ARG A 4 -7.03 18.82 -17.69
C ARG A 4 -7.43 17.95 -16.50
N ALA A 5 -8.43 17.10 -16.70
CA ALA A 5 -8.75 16.07 -15.73
C ALA A 5 -7.52 15.16 -15.52
N THR A 6 -7.15 14.92 -14.28
CA THR A 6 -6.05 14.02 -13.94
C THR A 6 -6.49 12.59 -14.20
N ASP A 7 -5.81 11.89 -15.11
CA ASP A 7 -6.00 10.45 -15.31
C ASP A 7 -5.23 9.68 -14.22
N TYR A 8 -5.94 9.42 -13.11
CA TYR A 8 -5.39 8.69 -11.96
C TYR A 8 -5.06 7.23 -12.30
N ARG A 9 -5.83 6.61 -13.20
CA ARG A 9 -5.61 5.23 -13.62
C ARG A 9 -4.26 5.13 -14.33
N HIS A 10 -4.07 5.95 -15.36
CA HIS A 10 -2.84 5.95 -16.14
C HIS A 10 -1.62 6.37 -15.31
N TYR A 11 -1.79 7.27 -14.34
CA TYR A 11 -0.74 7.59 -13.37
C TYR A 11 -0.28 6.36 -12.59
N TRP A 12 -1.20 5.61 -11.99
CA TRP A 12 -0.87 4.45 -11.16
C TRP A 12 -0.35 3.27 -11.99
N GLU A 13 -0.98 2.96 -13.13
CA GLU A 13 -0.55 1.87 -14.02
C GLU A 13 0.92 2.06 -14.44
N ARG A 14 1.29 3.24 -14.98
CA ARG A 14 2.68 3.51 -15.35
C ARG A 14 3.64 3.44 -14.18
N ARG A 15 3.21 3.94 -13.01
CA ARG A 15 4.07 3.98 -11.82
C ARG A 15 4.37 2.58 -11.29
N LEU A 16 3.37 1.70 -11.25
CA LEU A 16 3.51 0.32 -10.81
C LEU A 16 4.29 -0.54 -11.82
N ILE A 17 4.09 -0.33 -13.13
CA ILE A 17 4.89 -0.97 -14.18
C ILE A 17 6.37 -0.59 -14.04
N ARG A 18 6.67 0.70 -13.85
CA ARG A 18 8.05 1.19 -13.75
C ARG A 18 8.75 0.74 -12.46
N HIS A 19 7.99 0.57 -11.38
CA HIS A 19 8.50 0.25 -10.06
C HIS A 19 7.62 -0.82 -9.40
N PRO A 20 7.80 -2.11 -9.73
CA PRO A 20 7.02 -3.22 -9.18
C PRO A 20 7.48 -3.60 -7.76
N ASN A 21 7.62 -2.61 -6.88
CA ASN A 21 7.96 -2.75 -5.46
C ASN A 21 7.41 -1.54 -4.68
N LEU A 22 7.70 -1.44 -3.38
CA LEU A 22 7.17 -0.36 -2.53
C LEU A 22 7.57 1.07 -2.97
N LYS A 23 8.51 1.25 -3.90
CA LYS A 23 8.78 2.57 -4.51
C LYS A 23 7.65 3.01 -5.46
N GLY A 24 6.98 2.05 -6.09
CA GLY A 24 5.83 2.27 -6.97
C GLY A 24 4.57 2.70 -6.22
N THR A 25 4.38 2.20 -4.99
CA THR A 25 3.20 2.50 -4.17
C THR A 25 3.46 3.56 -3.10
N GLY A 26 4.65 3.57 -2.50
CA GLY A 26 5.03 4.44 -1.39
C GLY A 26 5.28 5.90 -1.79
N HIS A 27 5.96 6.65 -0.93
CA HIS A 27 6.24 8.06 -1.20
C HIS A 27 7.36 8.22 -2.23
N ARG A 28 7.12 9.06 -3.26
CA ARG A 28 8.02 9.21 -4.43
C ARG A 28 9.41 9.73 -4.10
N ALA A 29 9.50 10.61 -3.09
CA ALA A 29 10.76 11.22 -2.69
C ALA A 29 11.63 10.28 -1.85
N PHE A 30 11.10 9.12 -1.43
CA PHE A 30 11.78 8.23 -0.51
C PHE A 30 12.46 7.07 -1.24
N SER A 31 13.55 6.58 -0.64
CA SER A 31 14.21 5.36 -1.09
C SER A 31 13.28 4.16 -0.91
N LEU A 32 13.59 3.05 -1.59
CA LEU A 32 12.87 1.80 -1.37
C LEU A 32 13.00 1.33 0.08
N ALA A 33 14.20 1.45 0.67
CA ALA A 33 14.45 1.08 2.06
C ALA A 33 13.59 1.88 3.03
N TYR A 34 13.48 3.20 2.82
CA TYR A 34 12.67 4.03 3.71
C TYR A 34 11.16 3.77 3.54
N ASN A 35 10.70 3.54 2.31
CA ASN A 35 9.33 3.08 2.07
C ASN A 35 9.04 1.74 2.77
N ARG A 36 9.99 0.80 2.81
CA ARG A 36 9.83 -0.47 3.56
C ARG A 36 9.60 -0.22 5.05
N VAL A 37 10.38 0.67 5.67
CA VAL A 37 10.20 1.03 7.09
C VAL A 37 8.81 1.60 7.35
N LEU A 38 8.32 2.49 6.48
CA LEU A 38 6.99 3.08 6.64
C LEU A 38 5.86 2.05 6.49
N TYR A 39 5.96 1.16 5.50
CA TYR A 39 4.99 0.07 5.33
C TYR A 39 5.00 -0.91 6.50
N GLN A 40 6.17 -1.19 7.08
CA GLN A 40 6.28 -1.99 8.30
C GLN A 40 5.57 -1.30 9.47
N ALA A 41 5.85 -0.02 9.72
CA ALA A 41 5.20 0.73 10.79
C ALA A 41 3.67 0.80 10.62
N GLN A 42 3.18 0.90 9.38
CA GLN A 42 1.74 0.82 9.10
C GLN A 42 1.15 -0.56 9.42
N ARG A 43 1.88 -1.64 9.09
CA ARG A 43 1.48 -3.00 9.46
C ARG A 43 1.46 -3.19 10.98
N ASP A 44 2.49 -2.76 11.68
CA ASP A 44 2.56 -2.86 13.14
C ASP A 44 1.37 -2.11 13.78
N CYS A 45 1.03 -0.93 13.26
CA CYS A 45 -0.14 -0.17 13.69
C CYS A 45 -1.47 -0.93 13.43
N LEU A 46 -1.62 -1.54 12.25
CA LEU A 46 -2.79 -2.37 11.92
C LEU A 46 -2.93 -3.55 12.89
N GLU A 47 -1.84 -4.28 13.14
CA GLU A 47 -1.80 -5.42 14.07
C GLU A 47 -2.18 -4.98 15.50
N LEU A 48 -1.66 -3.84 15.97
CA LEU A 48 -2.01 -3.26 17.26
C LEU A 48 -3.49 -2.90 17.37
N VAL A 49 -4.08 -2.30 16.32
CA VAL A 49 -5.50 -1.93 16.30
C VAL A 49 -6.38 -3.18 16.30
N LEU A 50 -6.06 -4.19 15.49
CA LEU A 50 -6.79 -5.46 15.47
C LEU A 50 -6.75 -6.14 16.85
N ALA A 51 -5.56 -6.20 17.48
CA ALA A 51 -5.39 -6.77 18.80
C ALA A 51 -6.18 -6.01 19.88
N ARG A 52 -6.11 -4.68 19.88
CA ARG A 52 -6.85 -3.81 20.81
C ARG A 52 -8.35 -4.05 20.76
N HIS A 53 -8.89 -4.29 19.58
CA HIS A 53 -10.32 -4.56 19.36
C HIS A 53 -10.67 -6.06 19.35
N GLN A 54 -9.71 -6.94 19.67
CA GLN A 54 -9.89 -8.39 19.71
C GLN A 54 -10.42 -8.97 18.37
N ILE A 55 -10.03 -8.35 17.25
CA ILE A 55 -10.44 -8.78 15.91
C ILE A 55 -9.45 -9.84 15.41
N SER A 56 -9.86 -11.11 15.47
CA SER A 56 -9.12 -12.21 14.82
C SER A 56 -9.43 -12.26 13.32
N LEU A 57 -8.39 -12.41 12.50
CA LEU A 57 -8.52 -12.65 11.05
C LEU A 57 -8.56 -14.16 10.71
N GLN A 58 -8.32 -15.04 11.69
CA GLN A 58 -8.26 -16.49 11.46
C GLN A 58 -9.58 -17.01 10.87
N GLY A 59 -9.48 -17.75 9.77
CA GLY A 59 -10.63 -18.32 9.05
C GLY A 59 -11.51 -17.29 8.32
N LYS A 60 -11.13 -16.01 8.30
CA LYS A 60 -11.85 -14.97 7.56
C LYS A 60 -11.25 -14.79 6.17
N ARG A 61 -12.08 -14.34 5.22
CA ARG A 61 -11.62 -13.85 3.91
C ARG A 61 -11.47 -12.35 3.97
N VAL A 62 -10.28 -11.85 3.65
CA VAL A 62 -9.95 -10.41 3.68
C VAL A 62 -9.65 -9.95 2.26
N LEU A 63 -10.17 -8.78 1.88
CA LEU A 63 -9.92 -8.14 0.59
C LEU A 63 -9.09 -6.86 0.81
N ASP A 64 -7.90 -6.82 0.23
CA ASP A 64 -7.04 -5.63 0.20
C ASP A 64 -7.34 -4.81 -1.07
N ILE A 65 -7.98 -3.65 -0.92
CA ILE A 65 -8.34 -2.75 -2.02
C ILE A 65 -7.23 -1.72 -2.21
N GLY A 66 -6.72 -1.62 -3.44
CA GLY A 66 -5.57 -0.76 -3.71
C GLY A 66 -4.26 -1.36 -3.19
N SER A 67 -4.17 -2.68 -3.17
CA SER A 67 -3.04 -3.48 -2.65
C SER A 67 -1.68 -3.17 -3.28
N GLY A 68 -1.67 -2.51 -4.45
CA GLY A 68 -0.47 -2.07 -5.11
C GLY A 68 0.42 -3.25 -5.49
N THR A 69 1.47 -3.51 -4.72
CA THR A 69 2.38 -4.65 -4.91
C THR A 69 2.04 -5.85 -4.04
N GLY A 70 0.89 -5.85 -3.35
CA GLY A 70 0.43 -6.97 -2.52
C GLY A 70 1.14 -7.10 -1.17
N PHE A 71 1.62 -5.99 -0.59
CA PHE A 71 2.37 -6.01 0.67
C PHE A 71 1.60 -6.69 1.82
N TYR A 72 0.29 -6.43 1.94
CA TYR A 72 -0.55 -6.98 3.01
C TYR A 72 -1.08 -8.39 2.75
N VAL A 73 -0.86 -8.96 1.55
CA VAL A 73 -1.28 -10.33 1.19
C VAL A 73 -0.13 -11.32 1.12
N GLN A 74 1.12 -10.84 1.12
CA GLN A 74 2.32 -11.68 1.34
C GLN A 74 2.58 -11.96 2.83
N LEU A 75 1.66 -11.50 3.67
CA LEU A 75 1.55 -11.78 5.09
C LEU A 75 1.22 -13.27 5.31
#